data_AF-A0AAW0WMG5-F1
#
_entry.id   AF-A0AAW0WMG5-F1
#
_cell.length_a   1.000
_cell.length_b   1.000
_cell.length_c   1.000
_cell.angle_alpha   90.00
_cell.angle_beta   90.00
_cell.angle_gamma   90.00
#
_symmetry.space_group_name_H-M   'P 1'
#
loop_
_entity.id
_entity.type
_entity.pdbx_description
1 polymer ?
#
loop_
_entity_poly.entity_id
_entity_poly.type
_entity_poly.pdbx_seq_one_letter_code
_entity_poly.pdbx_strand_id
1 'polypeptide(L)'
;MSRVVGLWKEAAGEKIGQSLADPAQYDNLFPGLKDAVKTQHFLEKQSHPIPAAAAASVPGNHDRNPMEEMHAAEAAGTFLYATQEEDSEFVDAPQQPPPLSASARVTIDQAQLERELELDLEKVRIEDNVDPNDLNLDEEELLAD
;
A
#
# COMPACT_ATOMS: atom_id res chain seq x y z
N MET A 1 4.89 -13.51 -1.52
CA MET A 1 4.43 -12.80 -2.72
C MET A 1 2.92 -12.69 -2.71
N SER A 2 2.39 -11.46 -2.65
CA SER A 2 0.94 -11.23 -2.78
C SER A 2 0.43 -11.70 -4.15
N ARG A 3 -0.59 -12.57 -4.19
CA ARG A 3 -1.16 -13.13 -5.43
C ARG A 3 -1.55 -12.03 -6.43
N VAL A 4 -2.14 -10.94 -5.94
CA VAL A 4 -2.59 -9.82 -6.76
C VAL A 4 -1.40 -9.11 -7.40
N VAL A 5 -0.34 -8.86 -6.63
CA VAL A 5 0.88 -8.23 -7.15
C VAL A 5 1.59 -9.13 -8.16
N GLY A 6 1.55 -10.45 -7.98
CA GLY A 6 2.03 -11.40 -8.99
C GLY A 6 1.27 -11.26 -10.32
N LEU A 7 -0.06 -11.26 -10.28
CA LEU A 7 -0.90 -11.07 -11.47
C LEU A 7 -0.66 -9.71 -12.14
N TRP A 8 -0.47 -8.64 -11.36
CA TRP A 8 -0.15 -7.32 -11.92
C TRP A 8 1.25 -7.25 -12.50
N LYS A 9 2.25 -7.90 -11.89
CA LYS A 9 3.60 -8.01 -12.44
C LYS A 9 3.61 -8.71 -13.79
N GLU A 10 2.82 -9.77 -13.93
CA GLU A 10 2.65 -10.48 -15.20
C GLU A 10 1.92 -9.61 -16.25
N ALA A 11 0.86 -8.91 -15.84
CA ALA A 11 0.03 -8.10 -16.75
C ALA A 11 0.69 -6.78 -17.18
N ALA A 12 1.47 -6.14 -16.32
CA ALA A 12 2.05 -4.80 -16.56
C ALA A 12 3.35 -4.84 -17.40
N GLY A 13 3.86 -6.03 -17.71
CA GLY A 13 5.11 -6.23 -18.46
C GLY A 13 6.37 -6.06 -17.62
N GLU A 14 7.51 -6.47 -18.16
CA GLU A 14 8.77 -6.68 -17.42
C GLU A 14 9.27 -5.45 -16.67
N LYS A 15 9.17 -4.25 -17.26
CA LYS A 15 9.68 -3.01 -16.67
C LYS A 15 8.79 -2.45 -15.55
N ILE A 16 7.47 -2.46 -15.75
CA ILE A 16 6.53 -1.98 -14.73
C ILE A 16 6.42 -3.01 -13.59
N GLY A 17 6.49 -4.30 -13.95
CA GLY A 17 6.53 -5.40 -13.00
C GLY A 17 7.69 -5.31 -12.01
N GLN A 18 8.90 -5.01 -12.48
CA GLN A 18 10.06 -4.84 -11.58
C GLN A 18 9.92 -3.66 -10.62
N SER A 19 9.21 -2.60 -11.03
CA SER A 19 8.94 -1.43 -10.18
C SER A 19 7.83 -1.66 -9.15
N LEU A 20 7.03 -2.72 -9.28
CA LEU A 20 5.98 -3.06 -8.31
C LEU A 20 6.59 -3.68 -7.04
N ALA A 21 6.48 -2.95 -5.94
CA ALA A 21 6.90 -3.41 -4.61
C ALA A 21 6.05 -4.60 -4.13
N ASP A 22 6.69 -5.57 -3.45
CA ASP A 22 5.97 -6.65 -2.78
C ASP A 22 5.51 -6.19 -1.40
N PRO A 23 4.20 -6.26 -1.09
CA PRO A 23 3.66 -5.89 0.22
C PRO A 23 4.26 -6.68 1.39
N ALA A 24 4.77 -7.88 1.15
CA ALA A 24 5.44 -8.68 2.16
C ALA A 24 6.90 -8.25 2.42
N GLN A 25 7.56 -7.59 1.44
CA GLN A 25 8.97 -7.20 1.57
C GLN A 25 9.15 -5.80 2.15
N TYR A 26 8.11 -4.96 2.10
CA TYR A 26 8.20 -3.55 2.47
C TYR A 26 7.06 -3.15 3.41
N ASP A 27 7.07 -3.66 4.63
CA ASP A 27 6.03 -3.38 5.65
C ASP A 27 5.76 -1.87 5.83
N ASN A 28 6.80 -1.04 5.75
CA ASN A 28 6.69 0.41 5.88
C ASN A 28 5.86 1.08 4.78
N LEU A 29 5.70 0.42 3.62
CA LEU A 29 4.89 0.93 2.51
C LEU A 29 3.42 0.52 2.63
N PHE A 30 3.10 -0.40 3.54
CA PHE A 30 1.75 -0.96 3.69
C PHE A 30 1.32 -0.98 5.16
N PRO A 31 1.21 0.20 5.81
CA PRO A 31 0.75 0.28 7.20
C PRO A 31 -0.64 -0.33 7.34
N GLY A 32 -0.84 -1.14 8.39
CA GLY A 32 -2.11 -1.80 8.67
C GLY A 32 -2.42 -3.04 7.83
N LEU A 33 -1.60 -3.39 6.81
CA LEU A 33 -1.84 -4.59 6.01
C LEU A 33 -1.76 -5.86 6.85
N LYS A 34 -0.77 -5.97 7.73
CA LYS A 34 -0.63 -7.13 8.64
C LYS A 34 -1.84 -7.27 9.54
N ASP A 35 -2.30 -6.17 10.13
CA ASP A 35 -3.47 -6.15 11.01
C ASP A 35 -4.74 -6.50 10.24
N ALA A 36 -4.88 -6.03 9.00
CA ALA A 36 -6.00 -6.38 8.13
C ALA A 36 -6.03 -7.87 7.78
N VAL A 37 -4.88 -8.47 7.44
CA VAL A 37 -4.79 -9.92 7.13
C VAL A 37 -5.08 -10.76 8.37
N LYS A 38 -4.57 -10.35 9.54
CA LYS A 38 -4.91 -11.00 10.82
C LYS A 38 -6.40 -10.91 11.12
N THR A 39 -6.99 -9.73 10.95
CA THR A 39 -8.42 -9.47 11.18
C THR A 39 -9.28 -10.32 10.24
N GLN A 40 -8.89 -10.47 8.97
CA GLN A 40 -9.56 -11.38 8.05
C GLN A 40 -9.58 -12.81 8.60
N HIS A 41 -8.43 -13.32 9.04
CA HIS A 41 -8.33 -14.68 9.58
C HIS A 41 -9.13 -14.86 10.89
N PHE A 42 -9.24 -13.81 11.70
CA PHE A 42 -10.10 -13.78 12.87
C PHE A 42 -11.59 -13.86 12.48
N LEU A 43 -12.03 -13.05 11.53
CA LEU A 43 -13.42 -13.05 11.05
C LEU A 43 -13.81 -14.35 10.36
N GLU A 44 -12.91 -14.97 9.59
CA GLU A 44 -13.15 -16.26 8.95
C GLU A 44 -13.48 -17.35 9.98
N LYS A 45 -12.81 -17.35 11.14
CA LYS A 45 -13.10 -18.29 12.24
C LYS A 45 -14.46 -18.04 12.89
N GLN A 46 -14.96 -16.81 12.82
CA GLN A 46 -16.24 -16.41 13.40
C GLN A 46 -17.39 -16.44 12.39
N SER A 47 -17.10 -16.57 11.10
CA SER A 47 -18.08 -16.53 10.04
C SER A 47 -18.87 -17.84 10.02
N HIS A 48 -20.13 -17.78 10.43
CA HIS A 48 -21.07 -18.90 10.33
C HIS A 48 -22.44 -18.39 9.90
N PRO A 49 -23.25 -19.23 9.23
CA PRO A 49 -24.61 -18.84 8.89
C PRO A 49 -25.41 -18.59 10.18
N ILE A 50 -26.14 -17.47 10.20
CA ILE A 50 -27.00 -17.08 11.32
C ILE A 50 -28.46 -17.34 10.90
N PRO A 51 -29.28 -18.00 11.74
CA PRO A 51 -30.70 -18.18 11.45
C PRO A 51 -31.42 -16.83 11.29
N ALA A 52 -32.34 -16.73 10.31
CA ALA A 52 -33.07 -15.49 10.05
C ALA A 52 -33.84 -14.95 11.27
N ALA A 53 -34.33 -15.84 12.14
CA ALA A 53 -35.00 -15.47 13.38
C ALA A 53 -34.11 -14.66 14.34
N ALA A 54 -32.79 -14.79 14.24
CA ALA A 54 -31.83 -14.08 15.10
C ALA A 54 -31.43 -12.71 14.54
N ALA A 55 -31.92 -12.30 13.36
CA ALA A 55 -31.52 -11.04 12.71
C ALA A 55 -31.70 -9.80 13.59
N ALA A 56 -32.74 -9.75 14.42
CA ALA A 56 -32.98 -8.62 15.34
C ALA A 56 -31.97 -8.54 16.51
N SER A 57 -31.26 -9.64 16.81
CA SER A 57 -30.27 -9.70 17.90
C SER A 57 -28.83 -9.50 17.40
N VAL A 58 -28.59 -9.57 16.10
CA VAL A 58 -27.24 -9.44 15.53
C VAL A 58 -26.93 -7.96 15.36
N PRO A 59 -25.81 -7.45 15.94
CA PRO A 59 -25.37 -6.08 15.72
C PRO A 59 -25.11 -5.80 14.23
N GLY A 60 -25.46 -4.60 13.78
CA GLY A 60 -25.18 -4.18 12.41
C GLY A 60 -23.68 -4.01 12.17
N ASN A 61 -23.23 -4.15 10.92
CA ASN A 61 -21.82 -4.01 10.56
C ASN A 61 -21.23 -2.63 10.89
N HIS A 62 -22.06 -1.59 10.95
CA HIS A 62 -21.63 -0.22 11.26
C HIS A 62 -21.28 0.00 12.74
N ASP A 63 -21.80 -0.84 13.63
CA ASP A 63 -21.51 -0.80 15.06
C ASP A 63 -20.30 -1.69 15.43
N ARG A 64 -19.75 -2.41 14.46
CA ARG A 64 -18.66 -3.38 14.67
C ARG A 64 -17.31 -2.82 14.23
N ASN A 65 -16.29 -3.09 15.04
CA ASN A 65 -14.89 -2.77 14.74
C ASN A 65 -14.05 -4.05 14.72
N PRO A 66 -13.98 -4.77 13.58
CA PRO A 66 -13.29 -6.05 13.52
C PRO A 66 -11.81 -6.01 13.91
N MET A 67 -11.11 -4.91 13.63
CA MET A 67 -9.70 -4.74 13.99
C MET A 67 -9.53 -4.68 15.52
N GLU A 68 -10.38 -3.92 16.22
CA GLU A 68 -10.36 -3.83 17.68
C GLU A 68 -10.74 -5.17 18.33
N GLU A 69 -11.75 -5.85 17.80
CA GLU A 69 -12.18 -7.18 18.25
C GLU A 69 -11.03 -8.21 18.14
N MET A 70 -10.30 -8.19 17.02
CA MET A 70 -9.14 -9.05 16.82
C MET A 70 -8.01 -8.70 17.80
N HIS A 71 -7.66 -7.42 17.98
CA HIS A 71 -6.61 -7.02 18.93
C HIS A 71 -6.97 -7.41 20.37
N ALA A 72 -8.24 -7.24 20.76
CA ALA A 72 -8.72 -7.68 22.07
C ALA A 72 -8.64 -9.20 22.23
N ALA A 73 -8.93 -9.97 21.17
CA ALA A 73 -8.83 -11.43 21.17
C ALA A 73 -7.38 -11.94 21.21
N GLU A 74 -6.43 -11.25 20.57
CA GLU A 74 -5.00 -11.52 20.70
C GLU A 74 -4.53 -11.23 22.15
N ALA A 75 -4.92 -10.08 22.70
CA ALA A 75 -4.57 -9.72 24.08
C ALA A 75 -5.16 -10.68 25.12
N ALA A 76 -6.36 -11.22 24.85
CA ALA A 76 -6.99 -12.25 25.68
C ALA A 76 -6.42 -13.66 25.47
N GLY A 77 -5.58 -13.88 24.45
CA GLY A 77 -5.05 -15.19 24.08
C GLY A 77 -6.06 -16.14 23.44
N THR A 78 -7.26 -15.65 23.08
CA THR A 78 -8.33 -16.43 22.43
C THR A 78 -8.08 -16.61 20.94
N PHE A 79 -7.31 -15.69 20.33
CA PHE A 79 -6.91 -15.77 18.94
C PHE A 79 -5.39 -15.85 18.82
N LEU A 80 -4.92 -16.91 18.17
CA LEU A 80 -3.53 -17.05 17.75
C LEU A 80 -3.48 -16.95 16.23
N TYR A 81 -2.74 -15.97 15.75
CA TYR A 81 -2.40 -15.84 14.35
C TYR A 81 -1.14 -16.65 14.07
N ALA A 82 -1.30 -17.80 13.42
CA ALA A 82 -0.17 -18.60 12.95
C ALA A 82 0.41 -17.92 11.70
N THR A 83 1.34 -16.99 11.89
CA THR A 83 2.29 -16.65 10.83
C THR A 83 3.07 -17.91 10.52
N GLN A 84 3.03 -18.41 9.28
CA GLN A 84 3.95 -19.45 8.80
C GLN A 84 5.39 -18.92 8.64
N GLU A 85 5.78 -17.94 9.46
CA GLU A 85 7.04 -17.20 9.42
C GLU A 85 7.61 -17.12 10.84
N GLU A 86 7.68 -18.25 11.53
CA GLU A 86 8.81 -18.45 12.44
C GLU A 86 9.94 -18.99 11.55
N ASP A 87 11.09 -18.31 11.53
CA ASP A 87 12.22 -18.46 10.59
C ASP A 87 12.22 -17.57 9.33
N SER A 88 11.79 -16.32 9.44
CA SER A 88 12.63 -15.26 8.85
C SER A 88 13.46 -14.65 9.96
N GLU A 89 14.50 -15.41 10.32
CA GLU A 89 15.75 -14.87 10.84
C GLU A 89 15.99 -13.57 10.10
N PHE A 90 16.08 -12.47 10.85
CA PHE A 90 16.42 -11.14 10.36
C PHE A 90 17.66 -11.30 9.48
N VAL A 91 17.45 -11.45 8.17
CA VAL A 91 18.52 -11.46 7.20
C VAL A 91 19.06 -10.06 7.29
N ASP A 92 20.17 -9.98 8.02
CA ASP A 92 21.09 -8.87 8.12
C ASP A 92 20.98 -8.08 6.82
N ALA A 93 20.33 -6.91 6.94
CA ALA A 93 20.32 -5.93 5.87
C ALA A 93 21.77 -5.87 5.36
N PRO A 94 22.03 -6.01 4.05
CA PRO A 94 23.39 -6.04 3.55
C PRO A 94 24.10 -4.85 4.16
N GLN A 95 25.06 -5.19 5.03
CA GLN A 95 25.74 -4.33 5.96
C GLN A 95 25.82 -2.93 5.36
N GLN A 96 24.98 -2.02 5.86
CA GLN A 96 25.23 -0.61 5.64
C GLN A 96 26.69 -0.43 6.08
N PRO A 97 27.61 -0.03 5.18
CA PRO A 97 29.00 0.15 5.56
C PRO A 97 29.02 1.05 6.81
N PRO A 98 29.97 0.82 7.73
CA PRO A 98 29.95 1.37 9.09
C PRO A 98 29.63 2.86 9.05
N PRO A 99 29.01 3.45 10.10
CA PRO A 99 28.75 4.88 10.11
C PRO A 99 30.10 5.56 9.95
N LEU A 100 30.36 6.03 8.73
CA LEU A 100 31.47 6.92 8.45
C LEU A 100 31.10 8.17 9.21
N SER A 101 31.62 8.21 10.44
CA SER A 101 32.15 9.39 11.10
C SER A 101 32.21 10.54 10.11
N ALA A 102 31.43 11.57 10.40
CA ALA A 102 31.38 12.86 9.73
C ALA A 102 32.58 13.14 8.81
N SER A 103 32.39 13.01 7.49
CA SER A 103 33.03 13.82 6.44
C SER A 103 32.86 13.17 5.06
N ALA A 104 31.66 13.22 4.50
CA ALA A 104 31.41 13.29 3.05
C ALA A 104 29.89 13.37 2.81
N ARG A 105 29.25 14.44 3.33
CA ARG A 105 28.08 14.93 2.62
C ARG A 105 28.65 15.41 1.28
N VAL A 106 28.22 14.85 0.15
CA VAL A 106 28.24 15.65 -1.06
C VAL A 106 27.33 16.81 -0.72
N THR A 107 27.93 17.94 -0.35
CA THR A 107 27.24 19.21 -0.32
C THR A 107 26.79 19.42 -1.75
N ILE A 108 25.58 18.99 -2.06
CA ILE A 108 24.90 19.47 -3.27
C ILE A 108 24.81 20.96 -3.02
N ASP A 109 25.72 21.71 -3.64
CA ASP A 109 25.72 23.16 -3.56
C ASP A 109 24.34 23.60 -4.06
N GLN A 110 23.59 24.29 -3.20
CA GLN A 110 22.23 24.73 -3.52
C GLN A 110 22.20 25.54 -4.83
N ALA A 111 23.25 26.32 -5.08
CA ALA A 111 23.44 27.06 -6.32
C ALA A 111 23.68 26.17 -7.57
N GLN A 112 24.24 24.97 -7.39
CA GLN A 112 24.38 24.00 -8.48
C GLN A 112 23.03 23.36 -8.80
N LEU A 113 22.26 22.99 -7.78
CA LEU A 113 20.93 22.42 -7.94
C LEU A 113 19.97 23.43 -8.58
N GLU A 114 20.03 24.70 -8.19
CA GLU A 114 19.24 25.78 -8.78
C GLU A 114 19.57 26.01 -10.25
N ARG A 115 20.86 25.96 -10.64
CA ARG A 115 21.24 26.05 -12.07
C ARG A 115 20.76 24.87 -12.89
N GLU A 116 20.81 23.67 -12.33
CA GLU A 116 20.34 22.46 -13.01
C GLU A 116 18.82 22.52 -13.23
N LEU A 117 18.07 22.96 -12.21
CA LEU A 117 16.62 23.17 -12.31
C LEU A 117 16.25 24.31 -13.29
N GLU A 118 17.01 25.41 -13.35
CA GLU A 118 16.80 26.48 -14.34
C GLU A 118 17.04 25.99 -15.77
N LEU A 119 18.10 25.21 -15.99
CA LEU A 119 18.41 24.62 -17.31
C LEU A 119 17.35 23.61 -17.76
N ASP A 120 16.79 22.83 -16.84
CA ASP A 120 15.72 21.90 -17.17
C ASP A 120 14.39 22.62 -17.43
N LEU A 121 14.08 23.69 -16.68
CA LEU A 121 12.90 24.50 -16.92
C LEU A 121 12.95 25.23 -18.27
N GLU A 122 14.12 25.70 -18.72
CA GLU A 122 14.30 26.31 -20.05
C GLU A 122 14.08 25.30 -21.19
N LYS A 123 14.31 24.00 -20.94
CA LYS A 123 14.01 22.92 -21.90
C LYS A 123 12.54 22.51 -21.92
N VAL A 124 11.76 22.84 -20.89
CA VAL A 124 10.32 22.58 -20.89
C VAL A 124 9.64 23.58 -21.81
N ARG A 125 9.52 23.21 -23.09
CA ARG A 125 8.64 23.89 -24.05
C ARG A 125 7.21 23.44 -23.78
N ILE A 126 6.49 24.21 -22.94
CA ILE A 126 5.04 24.05 -22.84
C ILE A 126 4.47 24.58 -24.15
N GLU A 127 4.02 23.68 -25.02
CA GLU A 127 3.25 24.07 -26.20
C GLU A 127 1.92 24.65 -25.70
N ASP A 128 1.83 25.98 -25.67
CA ASP A 128 0.70 26.81 -25.20
C ASP A 128 -0.57 26.68 -26.08
N ASN A 129 -0.66 25.59 -26.86
CA ASN A 129 -1.75 25.32 -27.79
C ASN A 129 -2.60 24.11 -27.36
N VAL A 130 -2.54 23.72 -26.09
CA VAL A 130 -3.57 22.87 -25.48
C VAL A 130 -4.81 23.74 -25.30
N ASP A 131 -5.74 23.64 -26.26
CA ASP A 131 -7.04 24.31 -26.18
C ASP A 131 -7.87 23.66 -25.06
N PRO A 132 -8.17 24.37 -23.96
CA PRO A 132 -8.99 23.82 -22.87
C PRO A 132 -10.42 23.50 -23.31
N ASN A 133 -10.86 23.97 -24.49
CA ASN A 133 -12.16 23.67 -25.08
C ASN A 133 -12.16 22.40 -25.97
N ASP A 134 -11.01 21.77 -26.25
CA ASP A 134 -10.94 20.50 -27.02
C ASP A 134 -11.17 19.26 -26.14
N LEU A 135 -11.47 19.48 -24.86
CA LEU A 135 -12.11 18.49 -24.00
C LEU A 135 -13.62 18.50 -24.30
N ASN A 136 -14.01 17.94 -25.45
CA ASN A 136 -15.40 17.52 -25.68
C ASN A 136 -15.71 16.34 -24.74
N LEU A 137 -15.94 16.66 -23.47
CA LEU A 137 -16.66 15.80 -22.55
C LEU A 137 -18.13 15.96 -22.96
N ASP A 138 -18.62 15.06 -23.81
CA ASP A 138 -20.05 14.99 -24.12
C ASP A 138 -20.80 14.62 -22.83
N GLU A 139 -21.27 15.64 -22.10
CA GLU A 139 -22.03 15.52 -20.85
C GLU A 139 -23.33 14.68 -21.01
N GLU A 140 -23.69 14.31 -22.24
CA GLU A 140 -24.85 13.49 -22.56
C GLU A 140 -24.61 11.97 -22.33
N GLU A 141 -23.37 11.47 -22.41
CA GLU A 141 -23.07 10.04 -22.13
C GLU A 141 -23.06 9.75 -20.62
N LEU A 142 -22.87 10.78 -19.79
CA LEU A 142 -22.84 10.67 -18.33
C LEU A 142 -24.25 10.67 -17.71
N LEU A 143 -25.29 10.96 -18.51
CA LEU A 143 -26.70 11.02 -18.11
C LEU A 143 -27.58 9.94 -18.75
N ALA A 144 -27.01 8.99 -19.48
CA ALA A 144 -27.75 7.82 -19.97
C ALA A 144 -27.88 6.77 -18.85
N ASP A 145 -29.13 6.55 -18.41
CA ASP A 145 -29.63 5.58 -17.40
C ASP A 145 -29.28 4.11 -17.70
#